data_AF-A0A3C0RZW8-F1
#
_entry.id   AF-A0A3C0RZW8-F1
#
_cell.length_a   1.000
_cell.length_b   1.000
_cell.length_c   1.000
_cell.angle_alpha   90.00
_cell.angle_beta   90.00
_cell.angle_gamma   90.00
#
_symmetry.space_group_name_H-M   'P 1'
#
loop_
_entity.id
_entity.type
_entity.pdbx_description
1 polymer ?
#
loop_
_entity_poly.entity_id
_entity_poly.type
_entity_poly.pdbx_seq_one_letter_code
_entity_poly.pdbx_strand_id
1 'polypeptide(L)'
;MNLKQLKSFVLLLALGTFGLTKVSAQSNAAYVDKYSPIAKEMMEEHGVPASVILAIAMHESGNGGSRVAKNLNNHFGVKGKNNSTVIRSAYKGYRSVMDSYDDFVGIVKRKKTTQS
;
A
#
# COMPACT_ATOMS: atom_id res chain seq x y z
N MET A 1 25.35 34.84 31.82
CA MET A 1 24.05 34.14 31.82
C MET A 1 24.11 32.98 32.81
N ASN A 2 23.17 32.84 33.73
CA ASN A 2 23.24 31.82 34.79
C ASN A 2 22.61 30.48 34.37
N LEU A 3 22.92 29.40 35.10
CA LEU A 3 22.49 28.04 34.75
C LEU A 3 20.96 27.86 34.73
N LYS A 4 20.22 28.63 35.54
CA LYS A 4 18.75 28.60 35.54
C LYS A 4 18.16 29.24 34.29
N GLN A 5 18.77 30.33 33.83
CA GLN A 5 18.39 31.03 32.60
C GLN A 5 18.71 30.17 31.38
N LEU A 6 19.88 29.50 31.36
CA LEU A 6 20.26 28.59 30.28
C LEU A 6 19.31 27.38 30.18
N LYS A 7 18.94 26.76 31.31
CA LYS A 7 17.97 25.64 31.32
C LYS A 7 16.58 26.07 30.85
N SER A 8 16.12 27.25 31.27
CA SER A 8 14.82 27.79 30.83
C SER A 8 14.83 28.10 29.33
N PHE A 9 15.96 28.57 28.80
CA PHE A 9 16.12 28.85 27.37
C PHE A 9 16.16 27.57 26.52
N VAL A 10 16.86 26.53 26.99
CA VAL A 10 16.90 25.20 26.34
C VAL A 10 15.52 24.54 26.37
N LEU A 11 14.77 24.69 27.47
CA LEU A 11 13.41 24.16 27.57
C LEU A 11 12.46 24.86 26.58
N LEU A 12 12.52 26.20 26.47
CA LEU A 12 11.74 26.96 25.49
C LEU A 12 12.11 26.61 24.03
N LEU A 13 13.40 26.39 23.74
CA LEU A 13 13.86 25.98 22.42
C LEU A 13 13.37 24.56 22.05
N ALA A 14 13.33 23.65 23.03
CA ALA A 14 12.85 22.29 22.83
C ALA A 14 11.32 22.19 22.66
N LEU A 15 10.55 23.09 23.29
CA LEU A 15 9.09 23.16 23.08
C LEU A 15 8.71 23.82 21.74
N GLY A 16 9.51 24.76 21.24
CA GLY A 16 9.25 25.47 19.98
C GLY A 16 9.38 24.63 18.70
N THR A 17 10.10 23.50 18.76
CA THR A 17 10.38 22.65 17.57
C THR A 17 9.36 21.52 17.36
N PHE A 18 8.47 21.27 18.32
CA PHE A 18 7.51 20.15 18.26
C PHE A 18 6.32 20.37 17.30
N GLY A 19 6.11 21.59 16.79
CA GLY A 19 4.92 21.98 16.01
C GLY A 19 5.11 22.14 14.50
N LEU A 20 6.30 21.91 13.93
CA LEU A 20 6.60 22.24 12.52
C LEU A 20 6.60 21.04 11.56
N THR A 21 6.26 19.83 12.01
CA THR A 21 6.20 18.68 11.12
C THR A 21 4.91 18.71 10.31
N LYS A 22 4.99 19.12 9.04
CA LYS A 22 3.90 18.90 8.09
C LYS A 22 3.81 17.40 7.79
N VAL A 23 2.88 16.71 8.44
CA VAL A 23 2.45 15.38 8.01
C VAL A 23 1.63 15.57 6.74
N SER A 24 2.24 15.41 5.56
CA SER A 24 1.46 15.26 4.33
C SER A 24 0.89 13.85 4.33
N ALA A 25 -0.43 13.70 4.44
CA ALA A 25 -1.06 12.46 4.02
C ALA A 25 -0.69 12.26 2.55
N GLN A 26 0.09 11.21 2.24
CA GLN A 26 0.36 10.83 0.85
C GLN A 26 -1.00 10.71 0.17
N SER A 27 -1.29 11.59 -0.80
CA SER A 27 -2.64 11.70 -1.34
C SER A 27 -3.05 10.36 -1.94
N ASN A 28 -4.04 9.70 -1.33
CA ASN A 28 -4.66 8.46 -1.82
C ASN A 28 -5.14 8.60 -3.27
N ALA A 29 -5.47 9.82 -3.69
CA ALA A 29 -5.89 10.17 -5.05
C ALA A 29 -4.93 9.63 -6.12
N ALA A 30 -3.61 9.80 -5.96
CA ALA A 30 -2.64 9.36 -6.97
C ALA A 30 -2.67 7.83 -7.19
N TYR A 31 -2.90 7.05 -6.13
CA TYR A 31 -3.05 5.60 -6.26
C TYR A 31 -4.39 5.25 -6.92
N VAL A 32 -5.47 5.91 -6.49
CA VAL A 32 -6.81 5.72 -7.06
C VAL A 32 -6.83 6.04 -8.55
N ASP A 33 -6.28 7.19 -8.94
CA ASP A 33 -6.22 7.63 -10.34
C ASP A 33 -5.42 6.64 -11.19
N LYS A 34 -4.31 6.12 -10.65
CA LYS A 34 -3.45 5.17 -11.35
C LYS A 34 -4.08 3.80 -11.52
N TYR A 35 -4.76 3.27 -10.51
CA TYR A 35 -5.20 1.86 -10.48
C TYR A 35 -6.71 1.66 -10.63
N SER A 36 -7.52 2.72 -10.59
CA SER A 36 -8.94 2.62 -10.86
C SER A 36 -9.28 2.12 -12.27
N PRO A 37 -8.51 2.41 -13.34
CA PRO A 37 -8.78 1.82 -14.66
C PRO A 37 -8.66 0.29 -14.62
N ILE A 38 -7.58 -0.23 -14.03
CA ILE A 38 -7.35 -1.67 -13.86
C ILE A 38 -8.47 -2.32 -13.04
N ALA A 39 -8.88 -1.69 -11.94
CA ALA A 39 -9.96 -2.23 -11.11
C ALA A 39 -11.31 -2.27 -11.84
N LYS A 40 -11.57 -1.32 -12.75
CA LYS A 40 -12.77 -1.29 -13.60
C LYS A 40 -12.74 -2.37 -14.67
N GLU A 41 -11.60 -2.53 -15.34
CA GLU A 41 -11.39 -3.61 -16.32
C GLU A 41 -11.64 -4.98 -15.66
N MET A 42 -11.04 -5.23 -14.50
CA MET A 42 -11.30 -6.44 -13.71
C MET A 42 -12.77 -6.61 -13.34
N MET A 43 -13.47 -5.53 -13.01
CA MET A 43 -14.89 -5.59 -12.69
C MET A 43 -15.73 -6.00 -13.92
N GLU A 44 -15.43 -5.45 -15.08
CA GLU A 44 -16.11 -5.76 -16.34
C GLU A 44 -15.87 -7.21 -16.76
N GLU A 45 -14.64 -7.70 -16.66
CA GLU A 45 -14.27 -9.05 -17.08
C GLU A 45 -14.69 -10.16 -16.10
N HIS A 46 -14.77 -9.82 -14.81
CA HIS A 46 -14.87 -10.84 -13.76
C HIS A 46 -16.02 -10.64 -12.77
N GLY A 47 -16.70 -9.50 -12.80
CA GLY A 47 -17.86 -9.21 -11.97
C GLY A 47 -17.55 -8.93 -10.49
N VAL A 48 -16.27 -8.74 -10.12
CA VAL A 48 -15.89 -8.30 -8.77
C VAL A 48 -15.92 -6.77 -8.75
N PRO A 49 -16.67 -6.11 -7.85
CA PRO A 49 -16.79 -4.65 -7.88
C PRO A 49 -15.44 -3.93 -7.81
N ALA A 50 -15.22 -2.97 -8.72
CA ALA A 50 -13.97 -2.21 -8.81
C ALA A 50 -13.60 -1.52 -7.49
N SER A 51 -14.60 -1.01 -6.76
CA SER A 51 -14.42 -0.38 -5.46
C SER A 51 -13.84 -1.34 -4.40
N VAL A 52 -14.27 -2.60 -4.41
CA VAL A 52 -13.78 -3.64 -3.48
C VAL A 52 -12.35 -4.01 -3.83
N ILE A 53 -12.06 -4.24 -5.12
CA ILE A 53 -10.70 -4.54 -5.59
C ILE A 53 -9.75 -3.41 -5.19
N LEU A 54 -10.12 -2.17 -5.49
CA LEU A 54 -9.27 -1.00 -5.25
C LEU A 54 -9.06 -0.75 -3.75
N ALA A 55 -10.11 -0.87 -2.93
CA ALA A 55 -10.01 -0.70 -1.48
C ALA A 55 -9.05 -1.71 -0.85
N ILE A 56 -9.15 -2.99 -1.24
CA ILE A 56 -8.26 -4.04 -0.73
C ILE A 56 -6.83 -3.81 -1.22
N ALA A 57 -6.64 -3.54 -2.51
CA ALA A 57 -5.32 -3.27 -3.06
C ALA A 57 -4.65 -2.08 -2.36
N MET A 58 -5.37 -1.00 -2.10
CA MET A 58 -4.88 0.16 -1.35
C MET A 58 -4.47 -0.21 0.07
N HIS A 59 -5.33 -0.94 0.79
CA HIS A 59 -5.09 -1.32 2.18
C HIS A 59 -3.85 -2.22 2.32
N GLU A 60 -3.80 -3.32 1.56
CA GLU A 60 -2.74 -4.32 1.65
C GLU A 60 -1.39 -3.80 1.14
N SER A 61 -1.41 -2.94 0.12
CA SER A 61 -0.19 -2.36 -0.43
C SER A 61 0.30 -1.10 0.29
N GLY A 62 -0.47 -0.56 1.24
CA GLY A 62 -0.22 0.76 1.81
C GLY A 62 -0.17 1.83 0.71
N ASN A 63 -1.17 1.85 -0.17
CA ASN A 63 -1.24 2.69 -1.37
C ASN A 63 0.00 2.53 -2.28
N GLY A 64 0.46 1.30 -2.49
CA GLY A 64 1.65 0.96 -3.28
C GLY A 64 2.97 1.32 -2.58
N GLY A 65 2.90 1.80 -1.33
CA GLY A 65 4.06 2.23 -0.54
C GLY A 65 4.86 1.08 0.05
N SER A 66 4.24 -0.10 0.22
CA SER A 66 4.84 -1.22 0.94
C SER A 66 6.06 -1.80 0.21
N ARG A 67 6.97 -2.41 0.99
CA ARG A 67 8.15 -3.09 0.44
C ARG A 67 7.75 -4.22 -0.52
N VAL A 68 6.65 -4.90 -0.24
CA VAL A 68 6.11 -5.99 -1.07
C VAL A 68 5.56 -5.43 -2.38
N ALA A 69 4.75 -4.37 -2.35
CA ALA A 69 4.22 -3.75 -3.55
C ALA A 69 5.33 -3.20 -4.46
N LYS A 70 6.30 -2.48 -3.89
CA LYS A 70 7.40 -1.85 -4.67
C LYS A 70 8.37 -2.84 -5.30
N ASN A 71 8.71 -3.92 -4.59
CA ASN A 71 9.76 -4.84 -5.04
C ASN A 71 9.23 -6.10 -5.74
N LEU A 72 7.94 -6.40 -5.58
CA LEU A 72 7.32 -7.62 -6.12
C LEU A 72 6.12 -7.35 -7.01
N ASN A 73 5.75 -6.08 -7.22
CA ASN A 73 4.50 -5.68 -7.86
C ASN A 73 3.26 -6.34 -7.21
N ASN A 74 3.34 -6.71 -5.92
CA ASN A 74 2.31 -7.48 -5.24
C ASN A 74 1.47 -6.55 -4.35
N HIS A 75 0.28 -6.18 -4.84
CA HIS A 75 -0.58 -5.22 -4.16
C HIS A 75 -1.58 -5.85 -3.18
N PHE A 76 -1.66 -7.18 -3.14
CA PHE A 76 -2.68 -7.92 -2.38
C PHE A 76 -2.10 -8.87 -1.32
N GLY A 77 -0.78 -8.85 -1.12
CA GLY A 77 -0.13 -9.72 -0.14
C GLY A 77 -0.25 -11.21 -0.45
N VAL A 78 -0.45 -11.59 -1.73
CA VAL A 78 -0.57 -13.00 -2.12
C VAL A 78 0.75 -13.73 -1.86
N LYS A 79 0.71 -14.85 -1.14
CA LYS A 79 1.87 -15.70 -0.87
C LYS A 79 2.20 -16.60 -2.06
N GLY A 80 3.47 -16.92 -2.24
CA GLY A 80 3.91 -17.82 -3.31
C GLY A 80 5.38 -17.66 -3.67
N LYS A 81 5.74 -18.12 -4.87
CA LYS A 81 7.13 -18.07 -5.36
C LYS A 81 7.61 -16.62 -5.46
N ASN A 82 8.73 -16.35 -4.82
CA ASN A 82 9.41 -15.07 -4.88
C ASN A 82 10.64 -15.20 -5.79
N ASN A 83 10.71 -14.39 -6.84
CA ASN A 83 11.81 -14.34 -7.79
C ASN A 83 12.66 -13.06 -7.67
N SER A 84 12.41 -12.22 -6.66
CA SER A 84 13.15 -10.98 -6.47
C SER A 84 14.53 -11.27 -5.89
N THR A 85 15.52 -10.56 -6.40
CA THR A 85 16.88 -10.54 -5.86
C THR A 85 17.06 -9.48 -4.76
N VAL A 86 16.10 -8.57 -4.61
CA VAL A 86 16.18 -7.40 -3.70
C VAL A 86 15.64 -7.73 -2.31
N ILE A 87 14.47 -8.38 -2.23
CA ILE A 87 13.84 -8.78 -0.97
C ILE A 87 13.60 -10.28 -0.91
N ARG A 88 13.83 -10.85 0.28
CA ARG A 88 13.47 -12.24 0.62
C ARG A 88 12.20 -12.22 1.48
N SER A 89 11.14 -12.88 1.00
CA SER A 89 9.86 -12.97 1.71
C SER A 89 9.04 -14.18 1.21
N ALA A 90 7.97 -14.53 1.93
CA ALA A 90 7.01 -15.55 1.49
C ALA A 90 6.00 -15.04 0.44
N TYR A 91 6.08 -13.76 0.05
CA TYR A 91 5.14 -13.14 -0.88
C TYR A 91 5.54 -13.40 -2.33
N LYS A 92 4.52 -13.65 -3.16
CA LYS A 92 4.66 -13.92 -4.59
C LYS A 92 5.20 -12.69 -5.32
N GLY A 93 6.13 -12.92 -6.25
CA GLY A 93 6.61 -11.92 -7.20
C GLY A 93 5.79 -11.91 -8.49
N TYR A 94 5.43 -10.73 -8.98
CA TYR A 94 4.70 -10.54 -10.23
C TYR A 94 5.51 -9.71 -11.23
N ARG A 95 5.30 -9.95 -12.52
CA ARG A 95 5.97 -9.18 -13.59
C ARG A 95 5.44 -7.75 -13.67
N SER A 96 4.17 -7.57 -13.37
CA SER A 96 3.47 -6.29 -13.40
C SER A 96 2.48 -6.19 -12.23
N VAL A 97 2.00 -4.98 -11.95
CA VAL A 97 0.93 -4.79 -10.97
C VAL A 97 -0.38 -5.41 -11.47
N MET A 98 -0.66 -5.35 -12.78
CA MET A 98 -1.82 -5.98 -13.43
C MET A 98 -1.87 -7.48 -13.11
N ASP A 99 -0.75 -8.20 -13.28
CA ASP A 99 -0.65 -9.64 -12.97
C ASP A 99 -1.06 -9.96 -11.51
N SER A 100 -0.85 -9.00 -10.59
CA SER A 100 -1.28 -9.16 -9.18
C SER A 100 -2.79 -8.92 -8.98
N TYR A 101 -3.40 -8.03 -9.78
CA TYR A 101 -4.85 -7.79 -9.78
C TYR A 101 -5.58 -9.01 -10.38
N ASP A 102 -5.10 -9.53 -11.51
CA ASP A 102 -5.66 -10.71 -12.16
C ASP A 102 -5.65 -11.94 -11.22
N ASP A 103 -4.52 -12.21 -10.56
CA ASP A 103 -4.41 -13.35 -9.63
C ASP A 103 -5.33 -13.18 -8.42
N PHE A 104 -5.43 -11.96 -7.88
CA PHE A 104 -6.34 -11.67 -6.77
C PHE A 104 -7.81 -11.93 -7.15
N VAL A 105 -8.25 -11.44 -8.30
CA VAL A 105 -9.63 -11.66 -8.75
C VAL A 105 -9.88 -13.14 -9.03
N GLY A 106 -8.89 -13.85 -9.59
CA GLY A 106 -8.93 -15.31 -9.72
C GLY A 106 -9.12 -16.03 -8.38
N ILE A 107 -8.45 -15.58 -7.30
CA ILE A 107 -8.63 -16.13 -5.94
C ILE A 107 -10.06 -15.90 -5.43
N VAL A 108 -10.59 -14.68 -5.59
CA VAL A 108 -11.94 -14.32 -5.15
C VAL A 108 -13.00 -15.18 -5.85
N LYS A 109 -12.85 -15.40 -7.16
CA LYS A 109 -13.78 -16.23 -7.94
C LYS A 109 -13.76 -17.70 -7.51
N ARG A 110 -12.58 -18.29 -7.33
CA ARG A 110 -12.47 -19.71 -6.91
C ARG A 110 -13.19 -19.95 -5.58
N LYS A 111 -13.06 -19.03 -4.62
CA LYS A 111 -13.75 -19.14 -3.33
C LYS A 111 -15.27 -19.09 -3.45
N LYS A 112 -15.81 -18.31 -4.39
CA LYS A 112 -17.26 -18.27 -4.66
C LYS A 112 -17.77 -19.63 -5.17
N THR A 113 -17.01 -20.30 -6.04
CA THR A 113 -17.41 -21.59 -6.65
C THR A 113 -17.33 -22.77 -5.67
N THR A 114 -16.44 -22.74 -4.67
CA THR A 114 -16.34 -23.84 -3.68
C THR A 114 -17.42 -23.76 -2.58
N GLN A 115 -18.17 -22.66 -2.50
CA GLN A 115 -19.21 -22.44 -1.48
C GLN A 115 -20.64 -22.57 -2.02
N SER A 116 -20.81 -22.90 -3.30
CA SER A 116 -22.10 -23.17 -3.96
C SER A 116 -22.28 -24.66 -4.23
#